data_AF-Q5WFJ8-F1
#
_entry.id   AF-Q5WFJ8-F1
#
_cell.length_a   1.000
_cell.length_b   1.000
_cell.length_c   1.000
_cell.angle_alpha   90.00
_cell.angle_beta   90.00
_cell.angle_gamma   90.00
#
_symmetry.space_group_name_H-M   'P 1'
#
loop_
_entity.id
_entity.type
_entity.pdbx_description
1 polymer ?
#
loop_
_entity_poly.entity_id
_entity_poly.type
_entity_poly.pdbx_seq_one_letter_code
_entity_poly.pdbx_strand_id
1 'polypeptide(L)'
;MLNGNTRKEVACVEEANEKKAELEARLASCEKTIAHLVDENAKANAKIDALFGVIRSISSMTDRHFVEDATAILEANGDLYRADAYGLSLEEYKKQFGK
;
A
#
# COMPACT_ATOMS: atom_id res chain seq x y z
N MET A 1 -11.18 -17.08 -54.00
CA MET A 1 -12.00 -17.35 -52.80
C MET A 1 -11.18 -18.24 -51.87
N LEU A 2 -10.95 -17.84 -50.61
CA LEU A 2 -10.25 -18.68 -49.62
C LEU A 2 -11.12 -19.90 -49.27
N ASN A 3 -10.51 -21.08 -49.14
CA ASN A 3 -11.23 -22.29 -48.75
C ASN A 3 -11.66 -22.22 -47.27
N GLY A 4 -12.62 -23.07 -46.88
CA GLY A 4 -13.21 -23.05 -45.53
C GLY A 4 -12.23 -23.30 -44.38
N ASN A 5 -11.09 -23.97 -44.64
CA ASN A 5 -10.04 -24.17 -43.64
C ASN A 5 -9.22 -22.90 -43.43
N THR A 6 -8.80 -22.24 -44.53
CA THR A 6 -8.01 -21.01 -44.46
C THR A 6 -8.77 -19.87 -43.78
N ARG A 7 -10.10 -19.81 -43.91
CA ARG A 7 -10.92 -18.82 -43.19
C ARG A 7 -10.95 -19.04 -41.67
N LYS A 8 -10.97 -20.30 -41.21
CA LYS A 8 -10.95 -20.62 -39.78
C LYS A 8 -9.59 -20.31 -39.15
N GLU A 9 -8.51 -20.59 -39.87
CA GLU A 9 -7.15 -20.26 -39.44
C GLU A 9 -6.96 -18.74 -39.29
N VAL A 10 -7.44 -17.95 -40.25
CA VAL A 10 -7.38 -16.48 -40.19
C VAL A 10 -8.15 -15.94 -38.98
N ALA A 11 -9.38 -16.40 -38.75
CA ALA A 11 -10.18 -15.96 -37.60
C ALA A 11 -9.52 -16.32 -36.25
N CYS A 12 -8.89 -17.49 -36.16
CA CYS A 12 -8.16 -17.90 -34.95
C CYS A 12 -6.94 -17.02 -34.68
N VAL A 13 -6.22 -16.62 -35.74
CA VAL A 13 -5.08 -15.69 -35.64
C VAL A 13 -5.53 -14.28 -35.24
N GLU A 14 -6.66 -13.81 -35.78
CA GLU A 14 -7.25 -12.51 -35.41
C GLU A 14 -7.64 -12.49 -33.92
N GLU A 15 -8.35 -13.52 -33.44
CA GLU A 15 -8.72 -13.64 -32.02
C GLU A 15 -7.49 -13.72 -31.09
N ALA A 16 -6.44 -14.44 -31.52
CA ALA A 16 -5.20 -14.52 -30.78
C ALA A 16 -4.47 -13.17 -30.71
N ASN A 17 -4.50 -12.39 -31.79
CA ASN A 17 -3.92 -11.04 -31.84
C ASN A 17 -4.70 -10.05 -30.96
N GLU A 18 -6.03 -10.12 -30.94
CA GLU A 18 -6.86 -9.31 -30.05
C GLU A 18 -6.58 -9.61 -28.57
N LYS A 19 -6.54 -10.90 -28.20
CA LYS A 19 -6.17 -11.32 -26.84
C LYS A 19 -4.76 -10.89 -26.46
N LYS A 20 -3.81 -10.97 -27.39
CA LYS A 20 -2.45 -10.49 -27.18
C LYS A 20 -2.44 -8.99 -26.87
N ALA A 21 -3.15 -8.18 -27.66
CA ALA A 21 -3.25 -6.74 -27.44
C ALA A 21 -3.90 -6.40 -26.09
N GLU A 22 -4.95 -7.12 -25.69
CA GLU A 22 -5.57 -6.95 -24.37
C GLU A 22 -4.59 -7.27 -23.23
N LEU A 23 -3.85 -8.37 -23.33
CA LEU A 23 -2.86 -8.76 -22.33
C LEU A 23 -1.71 -7.75 -22.23
N GLU A 24 -1.23 -7.22 -23.36
CA GLU A 24 -0.22 -6.16 -23.39
C GLU A 24 -0.72 -4.88 -22.71
N ALA A 25 -1.97 -4.48 -22.96
CA ALA A 25 -2.58 -3.32 -22.30
C ALA A 25 -2.73 -3.53 -20.78
N ARG A 26 -3.14 -4.73 -20.36
CA ARG A 26 -3.26 -5.09 -18.94
C ARG A 26 -1.89 -5.12 -18.26
N LEU A 27 -0.87 -5.66 -18.91
CA LEU A 27 0.50 -5.68 -18.40
C LEU A 27 1.01 -4.25 -18.17
N ALA A 28 0.85 -3.37 -19.16
CA ALA A 28 1.26 -1.97 -19.04
C ALA A 28 0.53 -1.24 -17.89
N SER A 29 -0.74 -1.56 -17.65
CA SER A 29 -1.50 -1.02 -16.51
C SER A 29 -0.97 -1.54 -15.17
N CYS A 30 -0.68 -2.85 -15.07
CA CYS A 30 -0.08 -3.45 -13.90
C CYS A 30 1.30 -2.85 -13.59
N GLU A 31 2.16 -2.67 -14.59
CA GLU A 31 3.48 -2.05 -14.43
C GLU A 31 3.38 -0.63 -13.88
N LYS A 32 2.45 0.19 -14.38
CA LYS A 32 2.18 1.53 -13.83
C LYS A 32 1.71 1.48 -12.37
N THR A 33 0.83 0.53 -12.05
CA THR A 33 0.31 0.36 -10.69
C THR A 33 1.43 -0.04 -9.74
N ILE A 34 2.29 -0.97 -10.15
CA ILE A 34 3.47 -1.40 -9.37
C ILE A 34 4.42 -0.22 -9.15
N ALA A 35 4.74 0.55 -10.19
CA ALA A 35 5.59 1.72 -10.06
C ALA A 35 5.03 2.76 -9.07
N HIS A 36 3.72 3.01 -9.11
CA HIS A 36 3.06 3.89 -8.15
C HIS A 36 3.14 3.36 -6.72
N LEU A 37 2.88 2.06 -6.51
CA LEU A 37 2.96 1.44 -5.18
C LEU A 37 4.39 1.45 -4.62
N VAL A 38 5.41 1.28 -5.46
CA VAL A 38 6.82 1.37 -5.07
C VAL A 38 7.16 2.80 -4.60
N ASP A 39 6.69 3.82 -5.31
CA ASP A 39 6.89 5.23 -4.92
C ASP A 39 6.20 5.57 -3.60
N GLU A 40 4.94 5.17 -3.43
CA GLU A 40 4.23 5.36 -2.16
C GLU A 40 4.86 4.59 -0.99
N ASN A 41 5.39 3.39 -1.24
CA ASN A 41 6.14 2.64 -0.24
C ASN A 41 7.43 3.36 0.17
N ALA A 42 8.18 3.90 -0.79
CA ALA A 42 9.38 4.69 -0.49
C ALA A 42 9.07 5.94 0.35
N LYS A 43 7.97 6.65 0.04
CA LYS A 43 7.48 7.79 0.83
C LYS A 43 7.08 7.38 2.25
N ALA A 44 6.39 6.25 2.40
CA ALA A 44 6.00 5.73 3.71
C ALA A 44 7.23 5.37 4.56
N ASN A 45 8.24 4.70 3.97
CA ASN A 45 9.48 4.36 4.67
C ASN A 45 10.25 5.62 5.10
N ALA A 46 10.32 6.65 4.26
CA ALA A 46 10.96 7.91 4.65
C ALA A 46 10.26 8.58 5.84
N LYS A 47 8.92 8.50 5.94
CA LYS A 47 8.16 8.98 7.11
C LYS A 47 8.47 8.16 8.36
N ILE A 48 8.58 6.84 8.22
CA ILE A 48 8.95 5.94 9.32
C ILE A 48 10.35 6.27 9.85
N ASP A 49 11.32 6.47 8.95
CA ASP A 49 12.68 6.84 9.34
C ASP A 49 12.73 8.19 10.07
N ALA A 50 11.96 9.18 9.61
CA ALA A 50 11.83 10.47 10.29
C ALA A 50 11.24 10.32 11.70
N LEU A 51 10.20 9.50 11.86
CA LEU A 51 9.60 9.19 13.17
C LEU A 51 10.60 8.49 14.10
N PHE A 52 11.37 7.53 13.60
CA PHE A 52 12.44 6.91 14.39
C PHE A 52 13.52 7.91 14.81
N GLY A 53 13.85 8.90 13.96
CA GLY A 53 14.74 9.99 14.31
C GLY A 53 14.21 10.83 15.49
N VAL A 54 12.91 11.16 15.46
CA VAL A 54 12.24 11.88 16.56
C VAL A 54 12.23 11.05 17.84
N ILE A 55 11.87 9.76 17.76
CA ILE A 55 11.85 8.85 18.92
C ILE A 55 13.23 8.76 19.58
N ARG A 56 14.30 8.59 18.79
CA ARG A 56 15.68 8.55 19.32
C ARG A 56 16.05 9.86 20.02
N SER A 57 15.65 11.00 19.44
CA SER A 57 15.89 12.32 20.02
C SER A 57 15.21 12.46 21.37
N ILE A 58 13.91 12.15 21.46
CA ILE A 58 13.15 12.12 22.73
C ILE A 58 13.81 11.18 23.74
N SER A 59 14.19 9.98 23.31
CA SER A 59 14.77 8.95 24.19
C SER A 59 16.12 9.36 24.78
N SER A 60 16.82 10.31 24.16
CA SER A 60 18.07 10.90 24.69
C SER A 60 17.84 12.11 25.60
N MET A 61 16.61 12.62 25.68
CA MET A 61 16.26 13.75 26.53
C MET A 61 16.03 13.26 27.96
N THR A 62 16.59 13.98 28.95
CA THR A 62 16.47 13.65 30.37
C THR A 62 15.27 14.29 31.04
N ASP A 63 14.48 15.08 30.30
CA ASP A 63 13.25 15.69 30.80
C ASP A 63 12.13 14.65 30.78
N ARG A 64 11.77 14.19 31.99
CA ARG A 64 10.76 13.17 32.21
C ARG A 64 9.38 13.56 31.67
N HIS A 65 8.99 14.83 31.77
CA HIS A 65 7.64 15.26 31.36
C HIS A 65 7.53 15.24 29.84
N PHE A 66 8.59 15.68 29.15
CA PHE A 66 8.66 15.60 27.69
C PHE A 66 8.62 14.14 27.18
N VAL A 67 9.30 13.22 27.86
CA VAL A 67 9.28 11.79 27.50
C VAL A 67 7.88 11.19 27.69
N GLU A 68 7.21 11.50 28.79
CA GLU A 68 5.84 11.02 29.07
C GLU A 68 4.83 11.56 28.04
N ASP A 69 4.87 12.86 27.74
CA ASP A 69 3.99 13.48 26.73
C ASP A 69 4.23 12.91 25.32
N ALA A 70 5.49 12.76 24.92
CA ALA A 70 5.83 12.22 23.62
C ALA A 70 5.46 10.73 23.49
N THR A 71 5.60 9.96 24.58
CA THR A 71 5.17 8.55 24.61
C THR A 71 3.66 8.44 24.44
N ALA A 72 2.87 9.26 25.15
CA ALA A 72 1.41 9.27 25.03
C ALA A 72 0.94 9.61 23.60
N ILE A 73 1.60 10.57 22.94
CA ILE A 73 1.30 10.90 21.53
C ILE A 73 1.60 9.71 20.62
N LEU A 74 2.74 9.05 20.79
CA LEU A 74 3.11 7.89 19.97
C LEU A 74 2.17 6.70 20.19
N GLU A 75 1.76 6.44 21.42
CA GLU A 75 0.78 5.40 21.75
C GLU A 75 -0.60 5.68 21.12
N ALA A 76 -1.09 6.92 21.24
CA ALA A 76 -2.35 7.33 20.62
C ALA A 76 -2.33 7.21 19.09
N ASN A 77 -1.22 7.58 18.45
CA ASN A 77 -1.04 7.39 17.01
C ASN A 77 -0.96 5.89 16.65
N GLY A 78 -0.25 5.08 17.46
CA GLY A 78 -0.19 3.63 17.29
C GLY A 78 -1.57 2.97 17.34
N ASP A 79 -2.43 3.39 18.26
CA ASP A 79 -3.79 2.88 18.38
C ASP A 79 -4.68 3.29 17.20
N LEU A 80 -4.52 4.50 16.67
CA LEU A 80 -5.20 4.93 15.44
C LEU A 80 -4.84 4.03 14.25
N TYR A 81 -3.55 3.72 14.07
CA TYR A 81 -3.11 2.82 13.00
C TYR A 81 -3.65 1.39 13.18
N ARG A 82 -3.69 0.88 14.42
CA ARG A 82 -4.25 -0.45 14.70
C ARG A 82 -5.75 -0.48 14.45
N ALA A 83 -6.50 0.54 14.89
CA ALA A 83 -7.94 0.65 14.66
C ALA A 83 -8.27 0.61 13.15
N ASP A 84 -7.55 1.40 12.35
CA ASP A 84 -7.70 1.41 10.89
C ASP A 84 -7.41 0.03 10.26
N ALA A 85 -6.35 -0.66 10.70
CA ALA A 85 -6.01 -1.99 10.22
C ALA A 85 -7.09 -3.05 10.53
N TYR A 86 -7.89 -2.84 11.58
CA TYR A 86 -9.04 -3.69 11.91
C TYR A 86 -10.36 -3.20 11.29
N GLY A 87 -10.36 -2.08 10.57
CA GLY A 87 -11.57 -1.46 10.04
C GLY A 87 -12.51 -0.92 11.11
N LEU A 88 -11.96 -0.55 12.27
CA LEU A 88 -12.69 -0.03 13.43
C LEU A 88 -12.43 1.46 13.62
N SER A 89 -13.38 2.17 14.22
CA SER A 89 -13.09 3.47 14.80
C SER A 89 -12.15 3.33 16.01
N LEU A 90 -11.45 4.40 16.37
CA LEU A 90 -10.55 4.41 17.53
C LEU A 90 -11.29 4.00 18.83
N GLU A 91 -12.52 4.48 19.00
CA GLU A 91 -13.35 4.17 20.17
C GLU A 91 -13.73 2.68 20.24
N GLU A 92 -14.08 2.09 19.10
CA GLU A 92 -14.39 0.66 19.01
C GLU A 92 -13.15 -0.18 19.30
N TYR A 93 -12.01 0.20 18.73
CA TYR A 93 -10.73 -0.47 18.98
C TYR A 93 -10.36 -0.43 20.46
N LYS A 94 -10.45 0.75 21.11
CA LYS A 94 -10.17 0.88 22.56
C LYS A 94 -11.15 0.10 23.43
N LYS A 95 -12.44 0.05 23.07
CA LYS A 95 -13.43 -0.74 23.81
C LYS A 95 -13.15 -2.24 23.73
N GLN A 96 -12.58 -2.71 22.63
CA GLN A 96 -12.34 -4.12 22.38
C GLN A 96 -10.94 -4.60 22.82
N PHE A 97 -9.94 -3.72 22.74
CA PHE A 97 -8.52 -4.07 22.95
C PHE A 97 -7.77 -3.16 23.92
N GLY A 98 -8.37 -2.06 24.37
CA GLY A 98 -7.80 -1.19 25.39
C GLY A 98 -7.67 -1.93 26.72
N LYS A 99 -6.52 -1.77 27.38
CA LYS A 99 -6.31 -2.23 28.75
C LYS A 99 -6.79 -1.19 29.75
#